data_AF-A0A7V8Y873-F1
#
_entry.id   AF-A0A7V8Y873-F1
#
_cell.length_a   1.000
_cell.length_b   1.000
_cell.length_c   1.000
_cell.angle_alpha   90.00
_cell.angle_beta   90.00
_cell.angle_gamma   90.00
#
_symmetry.space_group_name_H-M   'P 1'
#
loop_
_entity.id
_entity.type
_entity.pdbx_description
1 polymer ?
#
loop_
_entity_poly.entity_id
_entity_poly.type
_entity_poly.pdbx_seq_one_letter_code
_entity_poly.pdbx_strand_id
1 'polypeptide(L)' 'MPIALLIDNHEGSQEIYDKVREQLGLKEKHPPGRTLHIAGPSPNGGWRVIELWESEEDADRFFKERLEPALKAVGGLT' A
#
# COMPACT_ATOMS: atom_id res chain seq x y z
N MET A 1 6.88 -7.93 16.53
CA MET A 1 6.35 -6.80 17.33
C MET A 1 5.52 -5.97 16.38
N PRO A 2 4.28 -5.58 16.73
CA PRO A 2 3.45 -4.83 15.82
C PRO A 2 4.06 -3.47 15.47
N ILE A 3 3.91 -3.06 14.22
CA ILE A 3 4.40 -1.79 13.71
C ILE A 3 3.27 -1.01 13.03
N ALA A 4 3.34 0.31 13.12
CA ALA A 4 2.49 1.23 12.37
C ALA A 4 3.32 1.97 11.33
N LEU A 5 2.83 2.01 10.09
CA LEU A 5 3.44 2.73 8.99
C LEU A 5 2.52 3.89 8.57
N LEU A 6 3.13 5.04 8.33
CA LEU A 6 2.50 6.17 7.64
C LEU A 6 3.31 6.46 6.40
N ILE A 7 2.67 6.36 5.24
CA ILE A 7 3.32 6.43 3.94
C ILE A 7 2.64 7.53 3.15
N ASP A 8 3.42 8.53 2.75
CA ASP A 8 3.00 9.57 1.80
C ASP A 8 3.65 9.29 0.45
N ASN A 9 2.82 9.06 -0.57
CA ASN A 9 3.24 9.00 -1.96
C ASN A 9 2.77 10.28 -2.67
N HIS A 10 3.70 11.19 -2.91
CA HIS A 10 3.40 12.46 -3.58
C HIS A 10 2.94 12.30 -5.04
N GLU A 11 3.34 11.22 -5.71
CA GLU A 11 2.90 10.87 -7.07
C GLU A 11 1.62 10.04 -7.06
N GLY A 12 1.17 9.61 -5.88
CA GLY A 12 -0.02 8.79 -5.72
C GLY A 12 -1.31 9.55 -6.04
N SER A 13 -2.29 8.81 -6.55
CA SER A 13 -3.65 9.30 -6.79
C SER A 13 -4.67 8.20 -6.51
N GLN A 14 -5.95 8.55 -6.44
CA GLN A 14 -7.00 7.54 -6.32
C GLN A 14 -6.98 6.56 -7.50
N GLU A 15 -6.73 7.05 -8.72
CA GLU A 15 -6.66 6.21 -9.92
C GLU A 15 -5.52 5.18 -9.84
N ILE A 16 -4.32 5.62 -9.44
CA ILE A 16 -3.17 4.72 -9.25
C ILE A 16 -3.49 3.70 -8.14
N TYR A 17 -4.04 4.17 -7.02
CA TYR A 17 -4.41 3.32 -5.90
C TYR A 17 -5.41 2.23 -6.30
N ASP A 18 -6.47 2.58 -7.02
CA ASP A 18 -7.49 1.64 -7.48
C ASP A 18 -6.89 0.60 -8.44
N LYS A 19 -6.02 1.03 -9.37
CA LYS A 19 -5.27 0.14 -10.27
C LYS A 19 -4.37 -0.83 -9.51
N VAL A 20 -3.61 -0.37 -8.51
CA VAL A 20 -2.77 -1.23 -7.67
C VAL A 20 -3.61 -2.25 -6.91
N ARG A 21 -4.73 -1.84 -6.32
CA ARG A 21 -5.62 -2.74 -5.58
C ARG A 21 -6.22 -3.83 -6.45
N GLU A 22 -6.61 -3.48 -7.67
CA GLU A 22 -7.11 -4.41 -8.66
C GLU A 22 -6.01 -5.41 -9.07
N GLN A 23 -4.83 -4.91 -9.44
CA GLN A 23 -3.67 -5.73 -9.80
C GLN A 23 -3.29 -6.74 -8.70
N LEU A 24 -3.43 -6.33 -7.43
CA LEU A 24 -3.11 -7.17 -6.28
C LEU A 24 -4.26 -8.10 -5.83
N GLY A 25 -5.46 -7.96 -6.40
CA GLY A 25 -6.63 -8.76 -6.00
C GLY A 25 -7.12 -8.48 -4.58
N LEU A 26 -6.91 -7.28 -4.05
CA LEU A 26 -7.17 -6.94 -2.63
C LEU A 26 -8.64 -6.60 -2.31
N LYS A 27 -9.57 -6.91 -3.22
CA LYS A 27 -11.01 -6.78 -2.93
C LYS A 27 -11.50 -7.88 -1.98
N GLU A 28 -10.94 -9.09 -2.09
CA GLU A 28 -11.42 -10.27 -1.37
C GLU A 28 -10.44 -10.79 -0.32
N LYS A 29 -9.13 -10.53 -0.50
CA LYS A 29 -8.09 -11.08 0.38
C LYS A 29 -7.12 -10.00 0.82
N HIS A 30 -6.89 -9.93 2.13
CA HIS A 30 -5.89 -9.05 2.72
C HIS A 30 -4.51 -9.74 2.82
N PRO A 31 -3.40 -8.97 2.79
CA PRO A 31 -2.07 -9.50 3.04
C PRO A 31 -1.99 -10.14 4.43
N PRO A 32 -1.31 -11.29 4.58
CA PRO A 32 -1.05 -11.86 5.90
C PRO A 32 -0.32 -10.86 6.81
N GLY A 33 -0.73 -10.77 8.07
CA GLY A 33 -0.10 -9.90 9.06
C GLY A 33 -0.56 -8.44 9.03
N ARG A 34 -1.31 -7.98 8.01
CA ARG A 34 -1.87 -6.62 8.01
C ARG A 34 -3.20 -6.58 8.76
N THR A 35 -3.29 -5.73 9.78
CA THR A 35 -4.46 -5.60 10.67
C THR A 35 -5.29 -4.35 10.40
N LEU A 36 -4.67 -3.30 9.86
CA LEU A 36 -5.33 -2.05 9.48
C LEU A 36 -4.82 -1.57 8.13
N HIS A 37 -5.72 -1.02 7.31
CA HIS A 37 -5.37 -0.32 6.08
C HIS A 37 -6.32 0.85 5.88
N ILE A 38 -5.80 2.07 5.96
CA ILE A 38 -6.52 3.31 5.67
C ILE A 38 -5.78 3.99 4.53
N ALA A 39 -6.50 4.43 3.52
CA ALA A 39 -5.89 5.11 2.38
C ALA A 39 -6.81 6.21 1.83
N GLY A 40 -6.21 7.30 1.38
CA GLY A 40 -6.95 8.43 0.83
C GLY A 40 -6.05 9.58 0.37
N PRO A 41 -6.65 10.68 -0.10
CA PRO A 41 -5.90 11.88 -0.45
C PRO A 41 -5.09 12.40 0.74
N SER A 42 -3.82 12.74 0.51
CA SER A 42 -2.99 13.37 1.54
C SER A 42 -3.35 14.87 1.66
N PRO A 43 -3.38 15.46 2.86
CA PRO A 43 -3.65 16.90 3.03
C PRO A 43 -2.61 17.79 2.33
N ASN A 44 -1.42 17.25 2.02
CA ASN A 44 -0.34 17.97 1.34
C ASN A 44 -0.25 17.63 -0.15
N GLY A 45 -1.30 17.00 -0.72
CA GLY A 45 -1.28 16.47 -2.09
C GLY A 45 -0.68 15.08 -2.19
N GLY A 46 -1.07 14.34 -3.24
CA GLY A 46 -0.73 12.94 -3.42
C GLY A 46 -1.66 11.99 -2.65
N TRP A 47 -1.16 10.81 -2.31
CA TRP A 47 -1.90 9.74 -1.65
C TRP A 47 -1.23 9.31 -0.35
N ARG A 48 -2.01 9.16 0.71
CA ARG A 48 -1.56 8.66 2.01
C ARG A 48 -2.09 7.27 2.26
N VAL A 49 -1.24 6.41 2.82
CA VAL A 49 -1.60 5.12 3.39
C VAL A 49 -1.16 5.08 4.86
N ILE A 50 -2.05 4.60 5.72
CA ILE A 50 -1.76 4.29 7.12
C ILE A 50 -2.09 2.82 7.32
N GLU A 51 -1.15 2.05 7.84
CA GLU A 51 -1.33 0.62 8.03
C GLU A 51 -0.68 0.12 9.31
N LEU A 52 -1.28 -0.94 9.85
CA LEU A 52 -0.79 -1.64 11.04
C LEU A 52 -0.49 -3.08 10.65
N TRP A 53 0.67 -3.56 11.08
CA TRP A 53 1.15 -4.91 10.83
C TRP A 53 1.54 -5.62 12.13
N GLU A 54 1.41 -6.94 12.16
CA GLU A 54 1.86 -7.79 13.27
C GLU A 54 3.39 -7.79 13.44
N SER A 55 4.12 -7.56 12.34
CA SER A 55 5.58 -7.50 12.31
C SER A 55 6.11 -6.68 11.13
N GLU A 56 7.36 -6.22 11.24
CA GLU A 56 8.08 -5.57 10.15
C GLU A 56 8.34 -6.55 9.01
N GLU A 57 8.65 -7.81 9.32
CA GLU A 57 8.91 -8.85 8.34
C GLU A 57 7.69 -9.16 7.45
N ASP A 58 6.48 -9.10 8.01
CA ASP A 58 5.24 -9.30 7.24
C ASP A 58 4.97 -8.12 6.29
N ALA A 59 5.22 -6.89 6.76
CA ALA A 59 5.11 -5.69 5.94
C ALA A 59 6.15 -5.73 4.80
N ASP A 60 7.42 -5.95 5.12
CA ASP A 60 8.53 -6.01 4.16
C ASP A 60 8.29 -7.03 3.06
N ARG A 61 7.83 -8.23 3.44
CA ARG A 61 7.53 -9.30 2.49
C ARG A 61 6.43 -8.87 1.52
N PHE A 62 5.35 -8.28 2.02
CA PHE A 62 4.29 -7.76 1.15
C PHE A 62 4.79 -6.63 0.25
N PHE A 63 5.58 -5.70 0.78
CA PHE A 63 6.08 -4.55 0.03
C PHE A 63 6.96 -5.00 -1.14
N LYS A 64 7.95 -5.84 -0.86
CA LYS A 64 8.95 -6.29 -1.84
C LYS A 64 8.37 -7.28 -2.85
N GLU A 65 7.59 -8.26 -2.39
CA GLU A 65 7.14 -9.36 -3.26
C GLU A 65 5.86 -9.05 -4.03
N ARG A 66 5.05 -8.10 -3.55
CA ARG A 66 3.71 -7.83 -4.09
C ARG A 66 3.53 -6.38 -4.49
N LEU A 67 3.71 -5.44 -3.56
CA LEU A 67 3.34 -4.05 -3.76
C LEU A 67 4.25 -3.35 -4.77
N GLU A 68 5.57 -3.45 -4.62
CA GLU A 68 6.55 -2.83 -5.53
C GLU A 68 6.37 -3.28 -6.98
N PRO A 69 6.26 -4.59 -7.30
CA PRO A 69 5.95 -5.05 -8.65
C PRO A 69 4.64 -4.47 -9.20
N ALA A 70 3.58 -4.41 -8.37
CA ALA A 70 2.29 -3.90 -8.80
C ALA A 70 2.33 -2.39 -9.08
N LEU A 71 3.01 -1.60 -8.24
CA LEU A 71 3.21 -0.17 -8.45
C LEU A 71 3.97 0.12 -9.75
N LYS A 72 5.06 -0.62 -10.01
CA LYS A 72 5.81 -0.49 -11.27
C LYS A 72 4.95 -0.83 -12.49
N ALA A 73 4.14 -1.89 -12.40
CA ALA A 73 3.28 -2.32 -13.50
C ALA A 73 2.22 -1.28 -13.90
N VAL A 74 1.78 -0.42 -12.97
CA VAL A 74 0.76 0.61 -13.22
C VAL A 74 1.34 2.02 -13.38
N GLY A 75 2.67 2.16 -13.36
CA GLY A 75 3.35 3.46 -13.48
C GLY A 75 3.25 4.34 -12.23
N GLY A 76 3.03 3.74 -11.05
CA GLY A 76 2.92 4.45 -9.77
C GLY A 76 4.25 4.62 -9.01
N LEU A 77 5.35 4.18 -9.62
CA LEU A 77 6.73 4.45 -9.23
C LEU A 77 7.43 4.93 -10.50
N THR A 78 7.87 6.20 -10.53
CA THR A 78 8.76 6.71 -11.58
C THR A 78 10.23 6.49 -11.26
#